data_AF-A0A1V4Z2Y7-F1
#
_entry.id   AF-A0A1V4Z2Y7-F1
#
_cell.length_a   1.000
_cell.length_b   1.000
_cell.length_c   1.000
_cell.angle_alpha   90.00
_cell.angle_beta   90.00
_cell.angle_gamma   90.00
#
_symmetry.space_group_name_H-M   'P 1'
#
loop_
_entity.id
_entity.type
_entity.pdbx_description
1 polymer ?
#
loop_
_entity_poly.entity_id
_entity_poly.type
_entity_poly.pdbx_seq_one_letter_code
_entity_poly.pdbx_strand_id
1 'polypeptide(L)'
;MACNLAYGDGPMTVAQLFACVRHRFAGLSAYYLKERDVIAIPLSDAAAGEAAVFLRELAARKGLSCCTVTAAWPELAGPEIISLDGASEFLVISGTDR
;
A
#
# COMPACT_ATOMS: atom_id res chain seq x y z
N MET A 1 4.98 -22.91 -6.69
CA MET A 1 6.03 -22.66 -5.68
C MET A 1 5.59 -21.46 -4.87
N ALA A 2 5.00 -21.67 -3.69
CA ALA A 2 4.52 -20.58 -2.84
C ALA A 2 5.72 -20.04 -2.05
N CYS A 3 6.16 -18.82 -2.35
CA CYS A 3 7.09 -18.11 -1.48
C CYS A 3 6.38 -17.81 -0.17
N ASN A 4 6.56 -18.69 0.81
CA ASN A 4 6.25 -18.43 2.21
C ASN A 4 7.29 -17.41 2.72
N LEU A 5 7.16 -16.15 2.30
CA LEU A 5 7.75 -15.05 3.03
C LEU A 5 7.08 -15.06 4.40
N ALA A 6 7.69 -15.76 5.35
CA ALA A 6 7.35 -15.66 6.74
C ALA A 6 7.68 -14.23 7.16
N TYR A 7 6.69 -13.35 7.03
CA TYR A 7 6.74 -11.99 7.55
C TYR A 7 6.69 -12.09 9.08
N GLY A 8 7.77 -12.59 9.67
CA GLY A 8 7.88 -12.96 11.09
C GLY A 8 7.56 -11.80 12.02
N ASP A 9 7.49 -12.05 13.33
CA ASP A 9 7.00 -11.10 14.36
C ASP A 9 7.84 -9.81 14.54
N GLY A 10 8.83 -9.56 13.69
CA GLY A 10 9.62 -8.33 13.67
C GLY A 10 8.95 -7.15 12.95
N PRO A 11 9.53 -5.94 13.10
CA PRO A 11 9.12 -4.75 12.36
C PRO A 11 9.29 -4.98 10.85
N MET A 12 8.42 -4.37 10.05
CA MET A 12 8.44 -4.46 8.60
C MET A 12 8.62 -3.07 8.01
N THR A 13 9.55 -2.92 7.07
CA THR A 13 9.71 -1.68 6.28
C THR A 13 8.62 -1.56 5.23
N VAL A 14 8.33 -0.34 4.78
CA VAL A 14 7.35 -0.14 3.70
C VAL A 14 7.81 -0.86 2.41
N ALA A 15 9.10 -0.85 2.08
CA ALA A 15 9.62 -1.62 0.95
C ALA A 15 9.31 -3.13 1.04
N GLN A 16 9.41 -3.73 2.23
CA GLN A 16 9.05 -5.14 2.44
C GLN A 16 7.54 -5.38 2.33
N LEU A 17 6.72 -4.43 2.80
CA LEU A 17 5.28 -4.49 2.60
C LEU A 17 4.92 -4.40 1.11
N PHE A 18 5.61 -3.54 0.35
CA PHE A 18 5.40 -3.43 -1.09
C PHE A 18 5.73 -4.74 -1.81
N ALA A 19 6.86 -5.36 -1.46
CA ALA A 19 7.21 -6.69 -1.97
C ALA A 19 6.12 -7.73 -1.63
N CYS A 20 5.57 -7.68 -0.41
CA CYS A 20 4.45 -8.53 -0.01
C CYS A 20 3.23 -8.33 -0.92
N VAL A 21 2.87 -7.09 -1.18
CA VAL A 21 1.76 -6.75 -2.08
C VAL A 21 2.00 -7.33 -3.47
N ARG A 22 3.17 -7.10 -4.06
CA ARG A 22 3.51 -7.59 -5.41
C ARG A 22 3.51 -9.12 -5.52
N HIS A 23 3.90 -9.83 -4.46
CA HIS A 23 3.90 -11.29 -4.46
C HIS A 23 2.54 -11.92 -4.17
N ARG A 24 1.79 -11.38 -3.21
CA ARG A 24 0.52 -11.95 -2.75
C ARG A 24 -0.68 -11.50 -3.58
N PHE A 25 -0.62 -10.29 -4.13
CA PHE A 25 -1.67 -9.66 -4.91
C PHE A 25 -1.10 -9.22 -6.27
N ALA A 26 -0.62 -10.18 -7.08
CA ALA A 26 0.07 -9.89 -8.33
C ALA A 26 -0.76 -9.06 -9.35
N GLY A 27 -2.08 -9.09 -9.24
CA GLY A 27 -3.00 -8.29 -10.06
C GLY A 27 -3.40 -6.93 -9.47
N LEU A 28 -2.95 -6.60 -8.26
CA LEU A 28 -3.28 -5.33 -7.61
C LEU A 28 -2.33 -4.23 -8.09
N SER A 29 -2.91 -3.14 -8.60
CA SER A 29 -2.17 -1.89 -8.81
C SER A 29 -1.66 -1.39 -7.47
N ALA A 30 -0.34 -1.18 -7.36
CA ALA A 30 0.29 -0.63 -6.18
C ALA A 30 1.52 0.16 -6.60
N TYR A 31 1.69 1.35 -6.03
CA TYR A 31 2.75 2.29 -6.38
C TYR A 31 3.62 2.54 -5.16
N TYR A 32 4.94 2.38 -5.30
CA TYR A 32 5.89 2.65 -4.23
C TYR A 32 6.71 3.91 -4.53
N LEU A 33 6.50 4.96 -3.74
CA LEU A 33 7.27 6.19 -3.79
C LEU A 33 8.48 6.05 -2.86
N LYS A 34 9.58 5.51 -3.39
CA LYS A 34 10.81 5.23 -2.64
C LYS A 34 11.36 6.46 -1.90
N GLU A 35 11.25 7.65 -2.47
CA GLU A 35 11.77 8.89 -1.88
C GLU A 35 11.07 9.28 -0.57
N ARG A 36 9.81 8.90 -0.40
CA ARG A 36 9.00 9.20 0.80
C ARG A 36 8.72 7.97 1.66
N ASP A 37 9.22 6.80 1.24
CA ASP A 37 8.89 5.49 1.79
C ASP A 37 7.37 5.29 1.98
N VAL A 38 6.61 5.50 0.89
CA VAL A 38 5.14 5.40 0.86
C VAL A 38 4.67 4.42 -0.21
N ILE A 39 3.67 3.62 0.11
CA ILE A 39 2.88 2.85 -0.86
C ILE A 39 1.52 3.51 -1.03
N ALA A 40 1.08 3.66 -2.27
CA ALA A 40 -0.29 4.03 -2.63
C ALA A 40 -0.95 2.87 -3.39
N ILE A 41 -2.17 2.51 -2.98
CA ILE A 41 -2.96 1.42 -3.59
C ILE A 41 -4.34 1.98 -3.95
N PRO A 42 -4.68 2.10 -5.24
CA PRO A 42 -6.02 2.51 -5.65
C PRO A 42 -7.07 1.49 -5.19
N LEU A 43 -8.16 2.00 -4.65
CA LEU A 43 -9.34 1.23 -4.26
C LEU A 43 -10.38 1.28 -5.39
N SER A 44 -10.02 0.80 -6.57
CA SER A 44 -10.84 0.88 -7.78
C SER A 44 -11.88 -0.24 -7.92
N ASP A 45 -11.68 -1.38 -7.24
CA ASP A 45 -12.58 -2.53 -7.32
C ASP A 45 -12.69 -3.32 -5.99
N ALA A 46 -13.54 -4.35 -5.99
CA ALA A 46 -13.78 -5.20 -4.82
C ALA A 46 -12.54 -6.00 -4.38
N ALA A 47 -11.69 -6.42 -5.32
CA ALA A 47 -10.46 -7.16 -5.03
C ALA A 47 -9.43 -6.26 -4.32
N ALA A 48 -9.34 -4.99 -4.74
CA ALA A 48 -8.58 -3.96 -4.05
C ALA A 48 -9.12 -3.71 -2.63
N GLY A 49 -10.45 -3.74 -2.45
CA GLY A 49 -11.09 -3.64 -1.14
C GLY A 49 -10.69 -4.77 -0.17
N GLU A 50 -10.71 -6.03 -0.63
CA GLU A 50 -10.28 -7.17 0.20
C GLU A 50 -8.79 -7.10 0.53
N ALA A 51 -7.94 -6.76 -0.44
CA ALA A 51 -6.52 -6.55 -0.22
C ALA A 51 -6.26 -5.41 0.78
N ALA A 52 -7.05 -4.33 0.71
CA ALA A 52 -6.91 -3.19 1.61
C ALA A 52 -7.19 -3.54 3.07
N VAL A 53 -8.18 -4.40 3.35
CA VAL A 53 -8.44 -4.89 4.72
C VAL A 53 -7.23 -5.63 5.26
N PHE A 54 -6.69 -6.58 4.48
CA PHE A 54 -5.49 -7.33 4.85
C PHE A 54 -4.29 -6.41 5.12
N LEU A 55 -4.08 -5.41 4.26
CA LEU A 55 -2.94 -4.50 4.36
C LEU A 55 -3.06 -3.52 5.51
N ARG A 56 -4.28 -3.08 5.87
CA ARG A 56 -4.54 -2.30 7.08
C ARG A 56 -4.18 -3.08 8.34
N GLU A 57 -4.63 -4.33 8.44
CA GLU A 57 -4.30 -5.19 9.57
C GLU A 57 -2.79 -5.45 9.67
N LEU A 58 -2.15 -5.73 8.55
CA LEU A 58 -0.71 -5.97 8.50
C LEU A 58 0.07 -4.70 8.88
N ALA A 59 -0.28 -3.54 8.33
CA ALA A 59 0.35 -2.26 8.66
C ALA A 59 0.25 -1.96 10.16
N ALA A 60 -0.95 -2.11 10.75
CA ALA A 60 -1.16 -1.91 12.19
C ALA A 60 -0.29 -2.85 13.04
N ARG A 61 -0.23 -4.14 12.70
CA ARG A 61 0.63 -5.12 13.42
C ARG A 61 2.12 -4.81 13.29
N LYS A 62 2.53 -4.17 12.19
CA LYS A 62 3.93 -3.82 11.90
C LYS A 62 4.31 -2.41 12.33
N GLY A 63 3.38 -1.66 12.94
CA GLY A 63 3.62 -0.28 13.37
C GLY A 63 3.75 0.71 12.22
N LEU A 64 3.22 0.40 11.05
CA LEU A 64 3.20 1.29 9.89
C LEU A 64 1.97 2.20 9.94
N SER A 65 2.12 3.43 9.46
CA SER A 65 1.00 4.35 9.31
C SER A 65 0.17 3.92 8.11
N CYS A 66 -1.16 3.91 8.26
CA CYS A 66 -2.07 3.48 7.21
C CYS A 66 -3.32 4.36 7.22
N CYS A 67 -3.58 5.04 6.11
CA CYS A 67 -4.71 5.93 5.95
C CYS A 67 -5.36 5.76 4.57
N THR A 68 -6.61 6.18 4.45
CA THR A 68 -7.30 6.24 3.15
C THR A 68 -7.40 7.70 2.75
N VAL A 69 -6.97 8.01 1.54
CA VAL A 69 -6.99 9.36 0.98
C VAL A 69 -7.87 9.34 -0.26
N THR A 70 -8.70 10.37 -0.41
CA THR A 70 -9.46 10.59 -1.64
C THR A 70 -8.59 11.30 -2.68
N ALA A 71 -8.84 11.03 -3.96
CA ALA A 71 -8.11 11.55 -5.13
C ALA A 71 -8.12 13.09 -5.26
N ALA A 72 -8.82 13.80 -4.37
CA ALA A 72 -8.69 15.24 -4.19
C ALA A 72 -7.37 15.67 -3.52
N TRP A 73 -6.39 14.77 -3.37
CA TRP A 73 -5.11 15.01 -2.72
C TRP A 73 -3.92 15.06 -3.71
N PRO A 74 -3.82 16.09 -4.57
CA PRO A 74 -2.75 16.21 -5.57
C PRO A 74 -1.35 16.42 -4.96
N GLU A 75 -1.25 16.88 -3.71
CA GLU A 75 0.02 17.29 -3.10
C GLU A 75 0.89 16.13 -2.56
N LEU A 76 0.30 14.96 -2.29
CA LEU A 76 1.01 13.81 -1.71
C LEU A 76 1.27 12.68 -2.71
N ALA A 77 0.36 12.45 -3.66
CA ALA A 77 0.47 11.34 -4.61
C ALA A 77 1.21 11.73 -5.91
N GLY A 78 1.41 13.02 -6.18
CA GLY A 78 1.90 13.49 -7.47
C GLY A 78 0.84 13.30 -8.57
N PRO A 79 0.85 14.13 -9.62
CA PRO A 79 -0.14 14.09 -10.70
C PRO A 79 -0.16 12.75 -11.47
N GLU A 80 0.92 11.97 -11.39
CA GLU A 80 1.07 10.70 -12.11
C GLU A 80 0.21 9.57 -11.53
N ILE A 81 0.00 9.51 -10.21
CA ILE A 81 -0.76 8.44 -9.56
C ILE A 81 -2.28 8.59 -9.78
N ILE A 82 -2.76 9.84 -9.80
CA ILE A 82 -4.19 10.14 -9.97
C ILE A 82 -4.63 9.92 -11.43
N SER A 83 -3.71 10.07 -12.38
CA SER A 83 -3.98 9.94 -13.82
C SER A 83 -4.09 8.48 -14.32
N LEU A 84 -3.63 7.48 -13.56
CA LEU A 84 -3.39 6.14 -14.11
C LEU A 84 -4.50 5.11 -13.89
N ASP A 85 -5.36 5.27 -12.87
CA ASP A 85 -6.31 4.19 -12.49
C ASP A 85 -7.77 4.62 -12.35
N GLY A 86 -8.09 5.92 -12.51
CA GLY A 86 -9.47 6.42 -12.35
C GLY A 86 -10.09 6.22 -10.95
N ALA A 87 -9.28 5.78 -9.98
CA ALA A 87 -9.72 5.53 -8.61
C ALA A 87 -9.94 6.85 -7.85
N SER A 88 -11.07 6.94 -7.15
CA SER A 88 -11.41 8.09 -6.30
C SER A 88 -10.79 8.01 -4.90
N GLU A 89 -10.31 6.83 -4.50
CA GLU A 89 -9.75 6.55 -3.18
C GLU A 89 -8.49 5.70 -3.29
N PHE A 90 -7.54 5.98 -2.40
CA PHE A 90 -6.27 5.28 -2.31
C PHE A 90 -6.02 4.90 -0.86
N LEU A 91 -5.60 3.65 -0.63
CA LEU A 91 -4.97 3.25 0.61
C LEU A 91 -3.50 3.67 0.56
N VAL A 92 -3.09 4.48 1.52
CA VAL A 92 -1.71 4.98 1.66
C VAL A 92 -1.09 4.38 2.90
N ILE A 93 0.10 3.78 2.74
CA ILE A 93 0.86 3.17 3.82
C ILE A 93 2.25 3.78 3.84
N SER A 94 2.67 4.29 4.99
CA SER A 94 3.98 4.92 5.16
C SER A 94 4.71 4.41 6.40
N GLY A 95 6.02 4.60 6.41
CA GLY A 95 6.80 4.44 7.62
C GLY A 95 6.25 5.37 8.70
N THR A 96 6.20 4.90 9.94
CA THR A 96 6.10 5.82 11.07
C THR A 96 7.49 6.41 11.27
N ASP A 97 7.70 7.63 10.76
CA ASP A 97 8.90 8.38 11.11
C ASP A 97 8.98 8.47 12.64
N ARG A 98 10.11 8.00 13.18
CA ARG A 98 10.49 8.13 14.58
C ARG A 98 11.47 9.28 14.72
#